data_AF-A0A350V4G7-F1
#
_entry.id   AF-A0A350V4G7-F1
#
_cell.length_a   1.000
_cell.length_b   1.000
_cell.length_c   1.000
_cell.angle_alpha   90.00
_cell.angle_beta   90.00
_cell.angle_gamma   90.00
#
_symmetry.space_group_name_H-M   'P 1'
#
loop_
_entity.id
_entity.type
_entity.pdbx_description
1 polymer ?
#
loop_
_entity_poly.entity_id
_entity_poly.type
_entity_poly.pdbx_seq_one_letter_code
_entity_poly.pdbx_strand_id
1 'polypeptide(L)'
;MNVMYNGTSGKDERKWQQFLLSIGYKLPKFGADSFFGDETEEVTKLYQVKKKLVADGIVGRLTIEAAMEDGFKKVEVFTRRLDYITCHITAGNTLPQNWKWYHDLVLPDGSIKRGRDYNIISATIQGINQHIIGSSYVARGNDFDPNGKYGKYFQTPEQKDSYEKLFGFYIRKFQKNIKNNLRGHNDFAAKACPCFNVQLSPEFIEAVKYHAQNNTPVEFVS
;
A
#
# COMPACT_ATOMS: atom_id res chain seq x y z
N MET A 1 -7.52 7.23 8.53
CA MET A 1 -7.54 8.63 8.10
C MET A 1 -6.30 9.28 8.66
N ASN A 2 -5.51 9.92 7.80
CA ASN A 2 -4.34 10.68 8.24
C ASN A 2 -4.79 12.03 8.82
N VAL A 3 -3.91 12.68 9.61
CA VAL A 3 -4.13 14.07 10.02
C VAL A 3 -4.01 14.95 8.77
N MET A 4 -5.02 15.78 8.51
CA MET A 4 -5.02 16.70 7.36
C MET A 4 -4.69 18.12 7.84
N TYR A 5 -3.86 18.80 7.09
CA TYR A 5 -3.38 20.16 7.35
C TYR A 5 -2.88 20.80 6.05
N ASN A 6 -2.58 22.09 6.09
CA ASN A 6 -2.13 22.83 4.91
C ASN A 6 -0.94 22.14 4.20
N GLY A 7 -1.09 21.86 2.92
CA GLY A 7 -0.11 21.16 2.08
C GLY A 7 -0.34 19.64 1.93
N THR A 8 -1.24 19.04 2.71
CA THR A 8 -1.64 17.63 2.53
C THR A 8 -2.56 17.46 1.33
N SER A 9 -2.57 16.27 0.72
CA SER A 9 -3.47 15.96 -0.40
C SER A 9 -3.83 14.49 -0.49
N GLY A 10 -5.03 14.21 -1.01
CA GLY A 10 -5.54 12.86 -1.12
C GLY A 10 -7.04 12.71 -0.94
N LYS A 11 -7.48 11.45 -0.83
CA LYS A 11 -8.89 11.08 -0.73
C LYS A 11 -9.54 11.56 0.57
N ASP A 12 -8.76 11.65 1.65
CA ASP A 12 -9.24 12.09 2.95
C ASP A 12 -9.58 13.60 2.90
N GLU A 13 -8.70 14.39 2.28
CA GLU A 13 -8.80 15.84 2.08
C GLU A 13 -10.00 16.18 1.20
N ARG A 14 -10.17 15.46 0.09
CA ARG A 14 -11.36 15.62 -0.76
C ARG A 14 -12.65 15.33 0.01
N LYS A 15 -12.68 14.28 0.84
CA LYS A 15 -13.86 13.97 1.66
C LYS A 15 -14.12 15.06 2.70
N TRP A 16 -13.07 15.59 3.32
CA TRP A 16 -13.20 16.70 4.25
C TRP A 16 -13.81 17.94 3.58
N GLN A 17 -13.30 18.33 2.41
CA GLN A 17 -13.84 19.44 1.62
C GLN A 17 -15.31 19.20 1.21
N GLN A 18 -15.64 18.00 0.74
CA GLN A 18 -17.02 17.61 0.41
C GLN A 18 -17.96 17.70 1.62
N PHE A 19 -17.48 17.31 2.80
CA PHE A 19 -18.24 17.42 4.03
C PHE A 19 -18.48 18.87 4.42
N LEU A 20 -17.45 19.73 4.41
CA LEU A 20 -17.61 21.16 4.68
C LEU A 20 -18.66 21.78 3.75
N LEU A 21 -18.61 21.46 2.45
CA LEU A 21 -19.61 21.90 1.47
C LEU A 21 -21.02 21.38 1.82
N SER A 22 -21.14 20.12 2.22
CA SER A 22 -22.45 19.49 2.54
C SER A 22 -23.15 20.12 3.74
N ILE A 23 -22.41 20.67 4.70
CA ILE A 23 -22.96 21.34 5.88
C ILE A 23 -23.04 22.88 5.72
N GLY A 24 -22.86 23.37 4.49
CA GLY A 24 -23.11 24.76 4.10
C GLY A 24 -21.92 25.71 4.14
N TYR A 25 -20.70 25.22 4.41
CA TYR A 25 -19.51 26.05 4.18
C TYR A 25 -19.24 26.21 2.68
N LYS A 26 -18.44 27.21 2.32
CA LYS A 26 -18.11 27.53 0.93
C LYS A 26 -16.61 27.41 0.71
N LEU A 27 -16.23 26.78 -0.39
CA LEU A 27 -14.86 26.69 -0.91
C LEU A 27 -14.87 27.25 -2.35
N PRO A 28 -15.07 28.56 -2.55
CA PRO A 28 -15.31 29.14 -3.88
C PRO A 28 -14.10 29.10 -4.83
N LYS A 29 -12.86 29.05 -4.33
CA LYS A 29 -11.66 29.08 -5.18
C LYS A 29 -11.36 27.71 -5.78
N PHE A 30 -11.34 26.66 -4.96
CA PHE A 30 -10.87 25.33 -5.38
C PHE A 30 -11.90 24.22 -5.20
N GLY A 31 -12.94 24.44 -4.39
CA GLY A 31 -13.94 23.41 -4.11
C GLY A 31 -13.33 22.20 -3.41
N ALA A 32 -13.79 20.99 -3.77
CA ALA A 32 -13.22 19.74 -3.30
C ALA A 32 -12.18 19.20 -4.29
N ASP A 33 -10.99 19.80 -4.32
CA ASP A 33 -9.91 19.48 -5.26
C ASP A 33 -8.93 18.40 -4.77
N SER A 34 -9.11 17.88 -3.54
CA SER A 34 -8.20 16.95 -2.84
C SER A 34 -6.91 17.58 -2.32
N PHE A 35 -6.69 18.89 -2.45
CA PHE A 35 -5.54 19.59 -1.87
C PHE A 35 -5.99 20.45 -0.71
N PHE A 36 -5.41 20.21 0.47
CA PHE A 36 -5.71 20.99 1.65
C PHE A 36 -4.86 22.28 1.61
N GLY A 37 -5.31 23.29 0.88
CA GLY A 37 -4.67 24.61 0.80
C GLY A 37 -5.27 25.64 1.78
N ASP A 38 -4.81 26.89 1.67
CA ASP A 38 -5.19 28.01 2.54
C ASP A 38 -6.72 28.16 2.70
N GLU A 39 -7.47 28.03 1.61
CA GLU A 39 -8.94 28.11 1.64
C GLU A 39 -9.56 27.00 2.50
N THR A 40 -9.04 25.76 2.39
CA THR A 40 -9.55 24.63 3.18
C THR A 40 -9.16 24.79 4.65
N GLU A 41 -7.97 25.31 4.94
CA GLU A 41 -7.52 25.60 6.30
C GLU A 41 -8.38 26.68 6.97
N GLU A 42 -8.63 27.80 6.29
CA GLU A 42 -9.47 28.89 6.79
C GLU A 42 -10.89 28.39 7.13
N VAL A 43 -11.51 27.62 6.24
CA VAL A 43 -12.84 27.07 6.47
C VAL A 43 -12.84 26.01 7.58
N THR A 44 -11.76 25.24 7.70
CA THR A 44 -11.57 24.29 8.81
C THR A 44 -11.52 25.02 10.15
N LYS A 45 -10.81 26.14 10.25
CA LYS A 45 -10.78 26.98 11.45
C LYS A 45 -12.18 27.50 11.81
N LEU A 46 -12.96 27.94 10.83
CA LEU A 46 -14.35 28.37 11.05
C LEU A 46 -15.23 27.23 11.58
N TYR A 47 -15.05 26.02 11.05
CA TYR A 47 -15.72 24.82 11.54
C TYR A 47 -15.33 24.51 12.99
N GLN A 48 -14.04 24.54 13.32
CA GLN A 48 -13.53 24.30 14.67
C GLN A 48 -14.07 25.33 15.68
N VAL A 49 -14.11 26.62 15.32
CA VAL A 49 -14.72 27.68 16.15
C VAL A 49 -16.19 27.35 16.43
N LYS A 50 -16.97 27.00 15.40
CA LYS A 50 -18.38 26.62 15.55
C LYS A 50 -18.56 25.44 16.51
N LYS A 51 -17.61 24.50 16.51
CA LYS A 51 -17.57 23.34 17.40
C LYS A 51 -16.90 23.59 18.76
N LYS A 52 -16.51 24.84 19.07
CA LYS A 52 -15.81 25.21 20.32
C LYS A 52 -14.51 24.44 20.52
N LEU A 53 -13.81 24.13 19.43
CA LEU A 53 -12.48 23.51 19.40
C LEU A 53 -11.40 24.59 19.24
N VAL A 54 -10.14 24.18 19.44
CA VAL A 54 -9.00 25.02 19.05
C VAL A 54 -9.02 25.18 17.52
N ALA A 55 -9.02 26.42 17.05
CA ALA A 55 -9.08 26.76 15.63
C ALA A 55 -7.67 26.76 14.99
N ASP A 56 -7.00 25.61 15.05
CA ASP A 56 -5.64 25.43 14.53
C ASP A 56 -5.59 25.13 13.02
N GLY A 57 -6.74 24.87 12.38
CA GLY A 57 -6.82 24.51 10.96
C GLY A 57 -6.42 23.07 10.67
N ILE A 58 -6.15 22.26 11.70
CA ILE A 58 -5.72 20.88 11.59
C ILE A 58 -6.93 19.96 11.81
N VAL A 59 -7.18 19.07 10.85
CA VAL A 59 -8.20 18.03 10.99
C VAL A 59 -7.59 16.83 11.71
N GLY A 60 -7.41 17.00 13.01
CA GLY A 60 -6.98 15.96 13.95
C GLY A 60 -8.15 15.18 14.55
N ARG A 61 -7.86 14.35 15.56
CA ARG A 61 -8.84 13.46 16.21
C ARG A 61 -10.11 14.19 16.68
N LEU A 62 -9.96 15.30 17.41
CA LEU A 62 -11.09 16.05 17.97
C LEU A 62 -11.96 16.70 16.88
N THR A 63 -11.34 17.28 15.85
CA THR A 63 -12.06 17.86 14.70
C THR A 63 -12.88 16.78 13.99
N ILE A 64 -12.31 15.59 13.81
CA ILE A 64 -12.98 14.43 13.20
C ILE A 64 -14.14 13.92 14.07
N GLU A 65 -13.95 13.79 15.39
CA GLU A 65 -15.01 13.36 16.32
C GLU A 65 -16.21 14.32 16.25
N ALA A 66 -15.97 15.62 16.33
CA ALA A 66 -17.03 16.63 16.19
C ALA A 66 -17.71 16.59 14.81
N ALA A 67 -16.95 16.31 13.75
CA ALA A 67 -17.49 16.19 12.39
C ALA A 67 -18.36 14.95 12.20
N MET A 68 -18.05 13.84 12.88
CA MET A 68 -18.88 12.63 12.82
C MET A 68 -20.28 12.87 13.37
N GLU A 69 -20.42 13.70 14.40
CA GLU A 69 -21.72 14.14 14.93
C GLU A 69 -22.53 14.94 13.90
N ASP A 70 -21.85 15.67 13.01
CA ASP A 70 -22.45 16.43 11.90
C ASP A 70 -22.61 15.60 10.60
N GLY A 71 -22.43 14.29 10.68
CA GLY A 71 -22.63 13.40 9.53
C GLY A 71 -21.39 13.17 8.66
N PHE A 72 -20.20 13.61 9.10
CA PHE A 72 -18.95 13.24 8.43
C PHE A 72 -18.74 11.73 8.47
N LYS A 73 -18.75 11.11 7.30
CA LYS A 73 -18.33 9.72 7.13
C LYS A 73 -16.86 9.72 6.76
N LYS A 74 -16.03 9.14 7.62
CA LYS A 74 -14.63 8.83 7.29
C LYS A 74 -14.58 8.14 5.93
N VAL A 75 -13.45 8.27 5.23
CA VAL A 75 -13.12 7.26 4.21
C VAL A 75 -13.12 5.94 4.96
N GLU A 76 -14.18 5.13 4.78
CA GLU A 76 -14.09 3.71 5.04
C GLU A 76 -12.97 3.23 4.15
N VAL A 77 -11.81 3.02 4.76
CA VAL A 77 -10.83 2.13 4.16
C VAL A 77 -11.57 0.82 4.12
N PHE A 78 -11.91 0.34 2.92
CA PHE A 78 -12.41 -1.02 2.77
C PHE A 78 -11.30 -1.94 3.27
N THR A 79 -11.35 -2.28 4.55
CA THR A 79 -10.38 -3.17 5.18
C THR A 79 -10.85 -4.57 4.90
N ARG A 80 -10.59 -5.05 3.68
CA ARG A 80 -10.53 -6.49 3.50
C ARG A 80 -9.53 -7.03 4.51
N ARG A 81 -9.91 -8.08 5.24
CA ARG A 81 -9.00 -8.77 6.15
C ARG A 81 -7.80 -9.24 5.32
N LEU A 82 -6.67 -8.57 5.49
CA LEU A 82 -5.39 -8.98 4.92
C LEU A 82 -4.70 -9.92 5.89
N ASP A 83 -4.45 -11.15 5.49
CA ASP A 83 -3.72 -12.15 6.27
C ASP A 83 -2.29 -12.30 5.78
N TYR A 84 -2.04 -12.23 4.47
CA TYR A 84 -0.71 -12.51 3.91
C TYR A 84 -0.22 -11.46 2.93
N ILE A 85 1.11 -11.30 2.88
CA ILE A 85 1.83 -10.63 1.80
C ILE A 85 2.62 -11.75 1.11
N THR A 86 2.35 -11.95 -0.17
CA THR A 86 2.77 -13.15 -0.90
C THR A 86 3.77 -12.83 -2.00
N CYS A 87 4.87 -13.58 -2.00
CA CYS A 87 5.92 -13.50 -3.00
C CYS A 87 5.58 -14.33 -4.25
N HIS A 88 5.78 -13.72 -5.42
CA HIS A 88 5.59 -14.35 -6.72
C HIS A 88 6.77 -14.12 -7.67
N ILE A 89 6.82 -14.95 -8.70
CA ILE A 89 7.70 -14.81 -9.87
C ILE A 89 6.83 -14.94 -11.14
N THR A 90 7.13 -14.20 -12.20
CA THR A 90 6.30 -14.14 -13.43
C THR A 90 6.37 -15.38 -14.31
N ALA A 91 7.32 -16.28 -14.09
CA ALA A 91 7.64 -17.39 -14.99
C ALA A 91 8.04 -16.94 -16.42
N GLY A 92 8.64 -15.76 -16.54
CA GLY A 92 9.23 -15.24 -17.78
C GLY A 92 10.22 -14.11 -17.49
N ASN A 93 11.25 -13.96 -18.34
CA ASN A 93 12.29 -12.95 -18.14
C ASN A 93 11.89 -11.54 -18.62
N THR A 94 10.70 -11.40 -19.20
CA THR A 94 10.14 -10.14 -19.67
C THR A 94 8.79 -9.87 -19.02
N LEU A 95 8.31 -8.63 -19.13
CA LEU A 95 7.00 -8.19 -18.61
C LEU A 95 5.87 -9.06 -19.21
N PRO A 96 5.15 -9.88 -18.42
CA PRO A 96 4.07 -10.71 -18.96
C PRO A 96 2.80 -9.90 -19.16
N GLN A 97 1.96 -10.23 -20.16
CA GLN A 97 0.75 -9.46 -20.48
C GLN A 97 -0.27 -9.37 -19.32
N ASN A 98 -0.33 -10.41 -18.49
CA ASN A 98 -1.25 -10.52 -17.35
C ASN A 98 -0.68 -9.98 -16.02
N TRP A 99 0.41 -9.22 -16.04
CA TRP A 99 1.06 -8.72 -14.82
C TRP A 99 0.14 -7.87 -13.92
N LYS A 100 -0.91 -7.25 -14.47
CA LYS A 100 -1.93 -6.51 -13.72
C LYS A 100 -2.85 -7.38 -12.86
N TRP A 101 -2.55 -8.66 -12.71
CA TRP A 101 -3.20 -9.54 -11.74
C TRP A 101 -2.56 -9.44 -10.35
N TYR A 102 -1.28 -9.05 -10.31
CA TYR A 102 -0.55 -8.69 -9.10
C TYR A 102 -0.92 -7.27 -8.64
N HIS A 103 -0.62 -6.98 -7.38
CA HIS A 103 -0.68 -5.61 -6.87
C HIS A 103 0.48 -4.78 -7.41
N ASP A 104 1.67 -5.38 -7.49
CA ASP A 104 2.87 -4.74 -8.00
C ASP A 104 3.79 -5.75 -8.68
N LEU A 105 4.64 -5.24 -9.57
CA LEU A 105 5.65 -6.02 -10.29
C LEU A 105 6.99 -5.29 -10.28
N VAL A 106 8.07 -5.98 -9.89
CA VAL A 106 9.44 -5.46 -9.93
C VAL A 106 10.14 -5.91 -11.20
N LEU A 107 10.57 -4.93 -12.01
CA LEU A 107 11.27 -5.14 -13.28
C LEU A 107 12.77 -5.35 -13.07
N PRO A 108 13.50 -5.88 -14.08
CA PRO A 108 14.94 -6.10 -13.98
C PRO A 108 15.76 -4.84 -13.73
N ASP A 109 15.26 -3.64 -14.06
CA ASP A 109 15.95 -2.39 -13.76
C ASP A 109 15.71 -1.87 -12.33
N GLY A 110 14.97 -2.64 -11.50
CA GLY A 110 14.57 -2.22 -10.15
C GLY A 110 13.31 -1.36 -10.11
N SER A 111 12.74 -0.96 -11.24
CA SER A 111 11.50 -0.19 -11.24
C SER A 111 10.32 -1.04 -10.75
N ILE A 112 9.41 -0.41 -9.99
CA ILE A 112 8.24 -1.08 -9.42
C ILE A 112 6.99 -0.56 -10.11
N LYS A 113 6.35 -1.40 -10.90
CA LYS A 113 5.08 -1.06 -11.59
C LYS A 113 3.90 -1.35 -10.68
N ARG A 114 2.98 -0.40 -10.56
CA ARG A 114 1.69 -0.59 -9.88
C ARG A 114 0.71 -1.34 -10.77
N GLY A 115 0.26 -2.50 -10.31
CA GLY A 115 -0.81 -3.30 -10.89
C GLY A 115 -2.16 -2.92 -10.28
N ARG A 116 -2.77 -3.85 -9.54
CA ARG A 116 -4.02 -3.60 -8.82
C ARG A 116 -3.78 -2.74 -7.58
N ASP A 117 -4.71 -1.82 -7.30
CA ASP A 117 -4.75 -1.14 -6.00
C ASP A 117 -4.88 -2.17 -4.87
N TYR A 118 -4.25 -1.92 -3.72
CA TYR A 118 -4.25 -2.81 -2.56
C TYR A 118 -5.64 -3.15 -2.01
N ASN A 119 -6.62 -2.28 -2.26
CA ASN A 119 -8.01 -2.47 -1.89
C ASN A 119 -8.80 -3.33 -2.88
N ILE A 120 -8.20 -3.66 -4.03
CA ILE A 120 -8.77 -4.55 -5.04
C ILE A 120 -8.19 -5.95 -4.84
N ILE A 121 -9.05 -6.96 -4.85
CA ILE A 121 -8.65 -8.37 -4.75
C ILE A 121 -7.70 -8.73 -5.90
N SER A 122 -6.56 -9.36 -5.60
CA SER A 122 -5.64 -9.87 -6.63
C SER A 122 -6.20 -11.11 -7.34
N ALA A 123 -5.57 -11.50 -8.45
CA ALA A 123 -5.85 -12.76 -9.12
C ALA A 123 -4.57 -13.62 -9.17
N THR A 124 -4.03 -13.96 -8.00
CA THR A 124 -2.69 -14.55 -7.85
C THR A 124 -2.69 -15.94 -7.25
N ILE A 125 -3.49 -16.18 -6.20
CA ILE A 125 -3.62 -17.49 -5.53
C ILE A 125 -5.10 -17.81 -5.34
N GLN A 126 -5.58 -18.80 -6.09
CA GLN A 126 -6.98 -19.25 -6.00
C GLN A 126 -7.34 -19.63 -4.55
N GLY A 127 -8.55 -19.27 -4.11
CA GLY A 127 -9.06 -19.58 -2.78
C GLY A 127 -8.69 -18.58 -1.68
N ILE A 128 -7.59 -17.82 -1.82
CA ILE A 128 -7.14 -16.87 -0.77
C ILE A 128 -6.96 -15.43 -1.26
N ASN A 129 -7.21 -15.14 -2.54
CA ASN A 129 -7.04 -13.81 -3.15
C ASN A 129 -7.62 -12.65 -2.34
N GLN A 130 -8.78 -12.85 -1.70
CA GLN A 130 -9.44 -11.83 -0.88
C GLN A 130 -8.63 -11.42 0.37
N HIS A 131 -7.68 -12.24 0.80
CA HIS A 131 -6.90 -12.06 2.02
C HIS A 131 -5.42 -11.70 1.80
N ILE A 132 -4.98 -11.53 0.56
CA ILE A 132 -3.55 -11.36 0.27
C ILE A 132 -3.22 -10.06 -0.46
N ILE A 133 -2.05 -9.52 -0.15
CA ILE A 133 -1.26 -8.73 -1.11
C ILE A 133 -0.37 -9.72 -1.86
N GLY A 134 -0.25 -9.55 -3.17
CA GLY A 134 0.50 -10.46 -4.03
C GLY A 134 1.31 -9.64 -5.01
N SER A 135 2.63 -9.74 -4.91
CA SER A 135 3.58 -8.96 -5.69
C SER A 135 4.64 -9.88 -6.28
N SER A 136 5.06 -9.56 -7.49
CA SER A 136 5.95 -10.43 -8.28
C SER A 136 7.22 -9.70 -8.68
N TYR A 137 8.27 -10.46 -9.00
CA TYR A 137 9.40 -9.97 -9.78
C TYR A 137 9.45 -10.66 -11.14
N VAL A 138 10.01 -9.99 -12.15
CA VAL A 138 10.14 -10.53 -13.51
C VAL A 138 11.31 -11.50 -13.58
N ALA A 139 11.05 -12.80 -13.71
CA ALA A 139 12.03 -13.85 -13.99
C ALA A 139 11.35 -15.19 -14.35
N ARG A 140 12.06 -16.13 -14.98
CA ARG A 140 11.51 -17.46 -15.33
C ARG A 140 11.50 -18.48 -14.18
N GLY A 141 12.49 -18.44 -13.28
CA GLY A 141 12.64 -19.46 -12.24
C GLY A 141 12.91 -20.87 -12.80
N ASN A 142 12.74 -21.90 -11.97
CA ASN A 142 12.74 -23.30 -12.37
C ASN A 142 11.68 -24.08 -11.58
N ASP A 143 10.81 -24.81 -12.29
CA ASP A 143 9.72 -25.58 -11.68
C ASP A 143 10.24 -26.78 -10.87
N PHE A 144 11.48 -27.22 -11.12
CA PHE A 144 12.18 -28.26 -10.35
C PHE A 144 13.02 -27.70 -9.20
N ASP A 145 13.01 -26.38 -8.98
CA ASP A 145 13.73 -25.73 -7.88
C ASP A 145 12.78 -24.86 -7.03
N PRO A 146 11.77 -25.46 -6.39
CA PRO A 146 10.74 -24.73 -5.63
C PRO A 146 11.29 -24.01 -4.39
N ASN A 147 12.44 -24.46 -3.88
CA ASN A 147 13.09 -23.98 -2.66
C ASN A 147 14.56 -23.58 -2.93
N GLY A 148 14.83 -23.05 -4.12
CA GLY A 148 16.17 -22.60 -4.49
C GLY A 148 16.73 -21.53 -3.55
N LYS A 149 18.04 -21.30 -3.63
CA LYS A 149 18.70 -20.25 -2.86
C LYS A 149 18.07 -18.90 -3.18
N TYR A 150 17.68 -18.14 -2.16
CA TYR A 150 17.19 -16.77 -2.33
C TYR A 150 18.21 -15.92 -3.13
N GLY A 151 17.72 -15.05 -4.01
CA GLY A 151 18.57 -14.26 -4.90
C GLY A 151 18.91 -14.96 -6.23
N LYS A 152 18.83 -16.29 -6.35
CA LYS A 152 19.28 -17.05 -7.53
C LYS A 152 18.65 -16.61 -8.85
N TYR A 153 17.36 -16.24 -8.83
CA TYR A 153 16.58 -15.98 -10.04
C TYR A 153 16.30 -14.50 -10.31
N PHE A 154 16.76 -13.60 -9.43
CA PHE A 154 16.71 -12.18 -9.72
C PHE A 154 17.66 -11.88 -10.89
N GLN A 155 17.20 -11.07 -11.83
CA GLN A 155 17.98 -10.74 -13.03
C GLN A 155 19.11 -9.76 -12.71
N THR A 156 18.91 -8.91 -11.70
CA THR A 156 19.85 -7.87 -11.29
C THR A 156 19.83 -7.64 -9.77
N PRO A 157 20.89 -7.05 -9.21
CA PRO A 157 20.89 -6.57 -7.83
C PRO A 157 19.79 -5.53 -7.54
N GLU A 158 19.53 -4.61 -8.48
CA GLU A 158 18.56 -3.54 -8.34
C GLU A 158 17.13 -4.09 -8.24
N GLN A 159 16.81 -5.12 -9.04
CA GLN A 159 15.54 -5.83 -8.94
C GLN A 159 15.36 -6.48 -7.56
N LYS A 160 16.42 -7.11 -7.04
CA LYS A 160 16.40 -7.76 -5.72
C LYS A 160 16.19 -6.74 -4.60
N ASP A 161 16.96 -5.66 -4.61
CA ASP A 161 16.87 -4.57 -3.63
C ASP A 161 15.48 -3.92 -3.63
N SER A 162 14.94 -3.60 -4.81
CA SER A 162 13.57 -3.07 -4.93
C SER A 162 12.50 -4.03 -4.42
N TYR A 163 12.69 -5.34 -4.62
CA TYR A 163 11.78 -6.34 -4.09
C TYR A 163 11.83 -6.40 -2.55
N GLU A 164 13.02 -6.37 -1.95
CA GLU A 164 13.19 -6.31 -0.49
C GLU A 164 12.56 -5.05 0.11
N LYS A 165 12.81 -3.89 -0.50
CA LYS A 165 12.20 -2.60 -0.12
C LYS A 165 10.69 -2.63 -0.19
N LEU A 166 10.13 -3.17 -1.28
CA LEU A 166 8.68 -3.28 -1.47
C LEU A 166 8.01 -4.11 -0.37
N PHE A 167 8.59 -5.25 0.00
CA PHE A 167 8.05 -6.09 1.06
C PHE A 167 8.24 -5.45 2.44
N GLY A 168 9.35 -4.74 2.70
CA GLY A 168 9.52 -3.93 3.91
C GLY A 168 8.46 -2.84 4.04
N PHE A 169 8.13 -2.17 2.93
CA PHE A 169 7.03 -1.21 2.86
C PHE A 169 5.68 -1.84 3.20
N TYR A 170 5.34 -3.01 2.66
CA TYR A 170 4.06 -3.67 2.99
C TYR A 170 3.96 -4.09 4.45
N ILE A 171 5.03 -4.66 5.00
CA ILE A 171 5.09 -5.06 6.41
C ILE A 171 4.76 -3.88 7.31
N ARG A 172 5.38 -2.73 7.05
CA ARG A 172 5.13 -1.49 7.77
C ARG A 172 3.72 -0.95 7.52
N LYS A 173 3.33 -0.78 6.25
CA LYS A 173 2.05 -0.19 5.83
C LYS A 173 0.84 -0.94 6.38
N PHE A 174 0.89 -2.26 6.37
CA PHE A 174 -0.22 -3.12 6.81
C PHE A 174 -0.02 -3.69 8.22
N GLN A 175 1.01 -3.23 8.94
CA GLN A 175 1.35 -3.65 10.31
C GLN A 175 1.38 -5.17 10.46
N LYS A 176 2.09 -5.84 9.54
CA LYS A 176 2.15 -7.30 9.47
C LYS A 176 3.37 -7.85 10.20
N ASN A 177 3.20 -9.04 10.78
CA ASN A 177 4.30 -9.78 11.37
C ASN A 177 4.99 -10.62 10.30
N ILE A 178 6.28 -10.43 10.10
CA ILE A 178 7.05 -11.13 9.05
C ILE A 178 6.92 -12.66 9.18
N LYS A 179 7.07 -13.20 10.40
CA LYS A 179 7.00 -14.64 10.66
C LYS A 179 5.63 -15.24 10.32
N ASN A 180 4.55 -14.50 10.56
CA ASN A 180 3.19 -15.03 10.42
C ASN A 180 2.52 -14.69 9.09
N ASN A 181 2.92 -13.58 8.45
CA ASN A 181 2.17 -13.00 7.33
C ASN A 181 2.94 -12.97 6.01
N LEU A 182 4.27 -13.05 6.03
CA LEU A 182 5.08 -13.07 4.79
C LEU A 182 5.18 -14.50 4.25
N ARG A 183 4.72 -14.76 3.03
CA ARG A 183 4.63 -16.13 2.49
C ARG A 183 5.00 -16.18 1.01
N GLY A 184 5.33 -17.37 0.50
CA GLY A 184 5.46 -17.64 -0.94
C GLY A 184 4.17 -18.20 -1.52
N HIS A 185 4.02 -18.23 -2.84
CA HIS A 185 2.92 -18.97 -3.49
C HIS A 185 3.00 -20.48 -3.17
N ASN A 186 4.22 -21.02 -3.09
CA ASN A 186 4.52 -22.40 -2.68
C ASN A 186 4.00 -22.78 -1.28
N ASP A 187 3.72 -21.82 -0.39
CA ASP A 187 3.09 -22.10 0.91
C ASP A 187 1.58 -22.42 0.80
N PHE A 188 0.96 -22.14 -0.35
CA PHE A 188 -0.49 -22.27 -0.56
C PHE A 188 -0.87 -23.16 -1.75
N ALA A 189 0.11 -23.56 -2.58
CA ALA A 189 -0.10 -24.42 -3.73
C ALA A 189 1.15 -25.24 -4.01
N ALA A 190 0.98 -26.44 -4.57
CA ALA A 190 2.08 -27.27 -5.06
C ALA A 190 2.70 -26.67 -6.33
N LYS A 191 3.47 -25.58 -6.17
CA LYS A 191 4.13 -24.83 -7.23
C LYS A 191 5.52 -24.40 -6.79
N ALA A 192 6.42 -24.17 -7.76
CA ALA A 192 7.76 -23.69 -7.45
C ALA A 192 7.82 -22.20 -7.09
N CYS A 193 6.91 -21.39 -7.61
CA CYS A 193 6.81 -19.95 -7.34
C CYS A 193 6.84 -19.64 -5.81
N PRO A 194 7.70 -18.73 -5.31
CA PRO A 194 8.57 -17.78 -6.02
C PRO A 194 9.99 -18.28 -6.34
N CYS A 195 10.21 -19.60 -6.40
CA CYS A 195 11.48 -20.31 -6.61
C CYS A 195 12.51 -20.16 -5.47
N PHE A 196 12.00 -19.87 -4.27
CA PHE A 196 12.71 -19.98 -3.00
C PHE A 196 11.68 -20.18 -1.88
N ASN A 197 12.13 -20.67 -0.73
CA ASN A 197 11.27 -20.76 0.44
C ASN A 197 11.36 -19.47 1.27
N VAL A 198 10.28 -18.71 1.33
CA VAL A 198 10.24 -17.42 2.02
C VAL A 198 10.56 -17.55 3.51
N GLN A 199 10.03 -18.57 4.19
CA GLN A 199 10.22 -18.76 5.63
C GLN A 199 11.60 -19.33 5.98
N LEU A 200 12.28 -19.99 5.04
CA LEU A 200 13.62 -20.56 5.23
C LEU A 200 14.73 -19.70 4.61
N SER A 201 14.44 -18.48 4.18
CA SER A 201 15.40 -17.56 3.58
C SER A 201 15.75 -16.41 4.53
N PRO A 202 16.73 -16.59 5.45
CA PRO A 202 17.10 -15.55 6.42
C PRO A 202 17.56 -14.27 5.72
N GLU A 203 18.31 -14.39 4.63
CA GLU A 203 18.77 -13.27 3.80
C GLU A 203 17.61 -12.34 3.38
N PHE A 204 16.49 -12.92 2.92
CA PHE A 204 15.30 -12.14 2.53
C PHE A 204 14.58 -11.56 3.75
N ILE A 205 14.38 -12.37 4.79
CA ILE A 205 13.67 -11.98 6.01
C ILE A 205 14.38 -10.79 6.68
N GLU A 206 15.70 -10.83 6.75
CA GLU A 206 16.53 -9.78 7.36
C GLU A 206 16.49 -8.49 6.54
N ALA A 207 16.57 -8.58 5.21
CA ALA A 207 16.45 -7.41 4.33
C ALA A 207 15.07 -6.74 4.45
N VAL A 208 13.99 -7.53 4.42
CA VAL A 208 12.62 -7.01 4.60
C VAL A 208 12.45 -6.36 5.98
N LYS A 209 13.00 -6.98 7.03
CA LYS A 209 12.98 -6.42 8.39
C LYS A 209 13.72 -5.09 8.46
N TYR A 210 14.91 -5.03 7.86
CA TYR A 210 15.72 -3.81 7.78
C TYR A 210 14.93 -2.68 7.12
N HIS A 211 14.34 -2.89 5.95
CA HIS A 211 13.57 -1.85 5.25
C HIS A 211 12.29 -1.44 5.96
N ALA A 212 11.62 -2.39 6.63
CA ALA A 212 10.44 -2.09 7.45
C ALA A 212 10.80 -1.15 8.61
N GLN A 213 11.90 -1.43 9.32
CA GLN A 213 12.36 -0.67 10.49
C GLN A 213 12.94 0.71 10.14
N ASN A 214 13.65 0.82 9.00
CA ASN A 214 14.31 2.06 8.58
C ASN A 214 13.42 2.97 7.72
N ASN A 215 12.11 2.66 7.60
CA ASN A 215 11.16 3.42 6.78
C ASN A 215 11.67 3.70 5.35
N THR A 216 12.37 2.72 4.74
CA THR A 216 12.96 2.93 3.42
C THR A 216 11.87 3.32 2.41
N PRO A 217 12.09 4.39 1.61
CA PRO A 217 11.13 4.82 0.60
C PRO A 217 11.02 3.80 -0.53
N VAL A 218 9.82 3.75 -1.14
CA VAL A 218 9.51 2.93 -2.30
C VAL A 218 8.83 3.82 -3.32
N GLU A 219 9.41 3.91 -4.52
CA GLU A 219 8.89 4.69 -5.63
C GLU A 219 8.22 3.75 -6.63
N PHE A 220 7.02 4.14 -7.07
CA PHE A 220 6.25 3.39 -8.06
C PHE A 220 6.28 4.15 -9.37
N VAL A 221 6.62 3.45 -10.45
CA VAL A 221 6.56 4.00 -11.81
C VAL A 221 5.17 3.77 -12.41
N SER A 222 4.72 4.72 -13.24
CA SER A 222 3.44 4.69 -13.94
C SER A 222 3.35 3.66 -15.08
#